data_AF-A0A1I1AG74-F1
#
_entry.id   AF-A0A1I1AG74-F1
#
_cell.length_a   1.000
_cell.length_b   1.000
_cell.length_c   1.000
_cell.angle_alpha   90.00
_cell.angle_beta   90.00
_cell.angle_gamma   90.00
#
_symmetry.space_group_name_H-M   'P 1'
#
loop_
_entity.id
_entity.type
_entity.pdbx_description
1 polymer ?
#
loop_
_entity_poly.entity_id
_entity_poly.type
_entity_poly.pdbx_seq_one_letter_code
_entity_poly.pdbx_strand_id
1 'polypeptide(L)'
;MRYYQQTLKPVFEQLKDDPDILFVSVNADNSLDNWEKGLSSGRYVHPDMINLHETPGTGLLDYYKIASFPQKLFVDADNRLLLITRQQYKPEKLIELIRQMKNETAEELSTLTP
;
A
#
# COMPACT_ATOMS: atom_id res chain seq x y z
N MET A 1 17.85 -0.06 -3.42
CA MET A 1 16.64 0.71 -3.80
C MET A 1 16.17 1.49 -2.56
N ARG A 2 16.01 2.83 -2.63
CA ARG A 2 15.69 3.70 -1.48
C ARG A 2 14.24 4.21 -1.46
N TYR A 3 13.39 3.68 -2.33
CA TYR A 3 12.02 4.18 -2.53
C TYR A 3 11.16 4.17 -1.25
N TYR A 4 11.28 3.13 -0.42
CA TYR A 4 10.59 3.13 0.88
C TYR A 4 11.02 4.31 1.76
N GLN A 5 12.32 4.46 1.99
CA GLN A 5 12.86 5.50 2.88
C GLN A 5 12.58 6.91 2.38
N GLN A 6 12.61 7.12 1.06
CA GLN A 6 12.46 8.44 0.45
C GLN A 6 11.02 8.81 0.12
N THR A 7 10.11 7.84 0.05
CA THR A 7 8.74 8.07 -0.42
C THR A 7 7.70 7.46 0.50
N LEU A 8 7.67 6.13 0.63
CA LEU A 8 6.59 5.45 1.36
C LEU A 8 6.61 5.76 2.85
N LYS A 9 7.78 5.88 3.46
CA LYS A 9 7.90 6.25 4.88
C LYS A 9 7.32 7.65 5.14
N PRO A 10 7.76 8.73 4.47
CA PRO A 10 7.11 10.04 4.64
C PRO A 10 5.60 10.03 4.40
N VAL A 11 5.12 9.30 3.38
CA VAL A 11 3.69 9.18 3.08
C VAL A 11 2.94 8.53 4.23
N PHE A 12 3.48 7.44 4.77
CA PHE A 12 2.91 6.77 5.94
C PHE A 12 2.87 7.71 7.15
N GLU A 13 4.00 8.32 7.52
CA GLU A 13 4.06 9.20 8.70
C GLU A 13 3.06 10.36 8.63
N GLN A 14 2.78 10.85 7.42
CA GLN A 14 1.83 11.94 7.21
C GLN A 14 0.36 11.50 7.24
N LEU A 15 0.06 10.23 6.95
CA LEU A 15 -1.30 9.73 6.76
C LEU A 15 -1.71 8.62 7.75
N LYS A 16 -0.79 8.14 8.61
CA LYS A 16 -1.03 7.03 9.54
C LYS A 16 -2.15 7.28 10.56
N ASP A 17 -2.42 8.55 10.85
CA ASP A 17 -3.45 8.96 11.83
C ASP A 17 -4.80 9.28 11.13
N ASP A 18 -4.90 9.12 9.81
CA ASP A 18 -6.16 9.22 9.07
C ASP A 18 -6.96 7.91 9.23
N PRO A 19 -8.15 7.93 9.87
CA PRO A 19 -8.89 6.71 10.19
C PRO A 19 -9.47 6.00 8.95
N ASP A 20 -9.51 6.67 7.80
CA ASP A 20 -10.06 6.11 6.56
C ASP A 20 -8.96 5.48 5.67
N ILE A 21 -7.70 5.49 6.12
CA ILE A 21 -6.55 5.01 5.34
C ILE A 21 -5.86 3.88 6.10
N LEU A 22 -5.81 2.71 5.47
CA LEU A 22 -5.06 1.56 5.98
C LEU A 22 -3.84 1.27 5.11
N PHE A 23 -2.67 1.20 5.73
CA PHE A 23 -1.43 0.82 5.05
C PHE A 23 -1.14 -0.66 5.27
N VAL A 24 -1.12 -1.41 4.16
CA VAL A 24 -0.77 -2.83 4.12
C VAL A 24 0.47 -3.04 3.27
N SER A 25 1.47 -3.72 3.84
CA SER A 25 2.66 -4.16 3.13
C SER A 25 2.60 -5.66 2.91
N VAL A 26 2.78 -6.12 1.67
CA VAL A 26 2.83 -7.54 1.32
C VAL A 26 4.21 -7.88 0.80
N ASN A 27 4.90 -8.78 1.50
CA ASN A 27 6.18 -9.32 1.08
C ASN A 27 5.98 -10.69 0.40
N ALA A 28 6.76 -10.92 -0.66
CA ALA A 28 6.69 -12.14 -1.48
C ALA A 28 8.02 -12.90 -1.50
N ASP A 29 8.90 -12.70 -0.51
CA ASP A 29 10.16 -13.42 -0.42
C ASP A 29 9.88 -14.90 -0.11
N ASN A 30 10.62 -15.82 -0.73
CA ASN A 30 10.43 -17.27 -0.50
C ASN A 30 10.79 -17.73 0.93
N SER A 31 11.44 -16.89 1.73
CA SER A 31 11.94 -17.23 3.06
C SER A 31 11.27 -16.35 4.11
N LEU A 32 10.48 -16.99 4.98
CA LEU A 32 9.84 -16.34 6.12
C LEU A 32 10.89 -15.70 7.04
N ASP A 33 11.98 -16.41 7.35
CA ASP A 33 13.08 -15.89 8.17
C ASP A 33 13.69 -14.59 7.61
N ASN A 34 13.80 -14.48 6.28
CA ASN A 34 14.31 -13.27 5.65
C ASN A 34 13.31 -12.12 5.75
N TRP A 35 12.01 -12.41 5.64
CA TRP A 35 10.97 -11.43 5.85
C TRP A 35 10.95 -10.92 7.30
N GLU A 36 11.04 -11.80 8.30
CA GLU A 36 11.10 -11.44 9.73
C GLU A 36 12.34 -10.58 10.05
N LYS A 37 13.50 -10.91 9.46
CA LYS A 37 14.71 -10.07 9.54
C LYS A 37 14.49 -8.71 8.86
N GLY A 38 13.73 -8.68 7.76
CA GLY A 38 13.34 -7.46 7.07
C GLY A 38 12.46 -6.55 7.93
N LEU A 39 11.46 -7.12 8.60
CA LEU A 39 10.58 -6.42 9.54
C LEU A 39 11.36 -5.79 10.69
N SER A 40 12.20 -6.58 11.37
CA SER A 40 13.01 -6.09 12.50
C SER A 40 14.01 -5.00 12.10
N SER A 41 14.46 -4.98 10.84
CA SER A 41 15.36 -3.94 10.34
C SER A 41 14.69 -2.58 10.07
N GLY A 42 13.37 -2.53 9.90
CA GLY A 42 12.62 -1.32 9.52
C GLY A 42 13.02 -0.71 8.17
N ARG A 43 13.82 -1.41 7.36
CA ARG A 43 14.44 -0.87 6.13
C ARG A 43 13.45 -0.71 4.98
N TYR A 44 12.40 -1.53 4.97
CA TYR A 44 11.48 -1.66 3.84
C TYR A 44 10.01 -1.45 4.21
N VAL A 45 9.70 -1.40 5.51
CA VAL A 45 8.33 -1.37 6.05
C VAL A 45 8.32 -0.63 7.38
N HIS A 46 7.15 -0.13 7.78
CA HIS A 46 6.94 0.50 9.08
C HIS A 46 6.29 -0.53 10.04
N PRO A 47 6.71 -0.60 11.32
CA PRO A 47 6.12 -1.55 12.27
C PRO A 47 4.62 -1.37 12.48
N ASP A 48 4.14 -0.13 12.38
CA ASP A 48 2.72 0.22 12.58
C ASP A 48 1.82 -0.06 11.35
N MET A 49 2.40 -0.52 10.23
CA MET A 49 1.61 -1.01 9.10
C MET A 49 1.12 -2.43 9.37
N ILE A 50 0.06 -2.85 8.67
CA ILE A 50 -0.25 -4.28 8.56
C ILE A 50 0.80 -4.90 7.64
N ASN A 51 1.66 -5.74 8.20
CA ASN A 51 2.72 -6.41 7.47
C ASN A 51 2.34 -7.86 7.23
N LEU A 52 2.19 -8.23 5.96
CA LEU A 52 1.82 -9.57 5.52
C LEU A 52 2.94 -10.22 4.70
N HIS A 53 2.96 -11.54 4.74
CA HIS A 53 3.80 -12.38 3.91
C HIS A 53 2.91 -13.30 3.08
N GLU A 54 3.26 -13.45 1.82
CA GLU A 54 2.58 -14.36 0.91
C GLU A 54 3.60 -15.17 0.11
N THR A 55 3.25 -16.43 -0.20
CA THR A 55 4.05 -17.24 -1.11
C THR A 55 3.95 -16.65 -2.53
N PRO A 56 5.07 -16.38 -3.21
CA PRO A 56 5.01 -15.81 -4.55
C PRO A 56 4.25 -16.72 -5.51
N GLY A 57 3.38 -16.12 -6.33
CA GLY A 57 2.54 -16.84 -7.29
C GLY A 57 1.23 -17.41 -6.72
N THR A 58 0.87 -17.07 -5.47
CA THR A 58 -0.44 -17.40 -4.89
C THR A 58 -1.26 -16.15 -4.58
N GLY A 59 -2.51 -16.37 -4.15
CA GLY A 59 -3.45 -15.39 -3.59
C GLY A 59 -3.43 -14.01 -4.26
N LEU A 60 -3.04 -12.96 -3.53
CA LEU A 60 -3.17 -11.57 -3.99
C LEU A 60 -2.25 -11.29 -5.19
N LEU A 61 -1.02 -11.82 -5.15
CA LEU A 61 -0.05 -11.67 -6.23
C LEU A 61 -0.53 -12.31 -7.53
N ASP A 62 -1.10 -13.52 -7.47
CA ASP A 62 -1.64 -14.18 -8.66
C ASP A 62 -2.95 -13.54 -9.13
N TYR A 63 -3.84 -13.15 -8.21
CA TYR A 63 -5.11 -12.53 -8.55
C TYR A 63 -4.92 -11.23 -9.33
N TYR A 64 -4.02 -10.35 -8.88
CA TYR A 64 -3.70 -9.09 -9.55
C TYR A 64 -2.55 -9.18 -10.55
N LYS A 65 -2.02 -10.38 -10.83
CA LYS A 65 -0.89 -10.62 -11.74
C LYS A 65 0.34 -9.74 -11.44
N ILE A 66 0.65 -9.59 -10.16
CA ILE A 66 1.82 -8.84 -9.65
C ILE A 66 3.06 -9.72 -9.78
N ALA A 67 3.92 -9.40 -10.74
CA ALA A 67 5.15 -10.14 -11.03
C ALA A 67 6.45 -9.34 -10.76
N SER A 68 6.35 -8.10 -10.27
CA SER A 68 7.54 -7.30 -9.95
C SER A 68 7.27 -6.29 -8.85
N PHE A 69 8.32 -5.93 -8.11
CA PHE A 69 8.23 -5.03 -6.96
C PHE A 69 9.16 -3.82 -7.14
N PRO A 70 8.85 -2.67 -6.52
CA PRO A 70 7.65 -2.38 -5.73
C PRO A 70 6.44 -2.05 -6.61
N GLN A 71 5.28 -2.59 -6.26
CA GLN A 71 3.97 -2.21 -6.80
C GLN A 71 3.08 -1.62 -5.70
N LYS A 72 2.18 -0.72 -6.09
CA LYS A 72 1.17 -0.13 -5.22
C LYS A 72 -0.20 -0.53 -5.73
N LEU A 73 -1.06 -0.90 -4.80
CA LEU A 73 -2.44 -1.32 -5.00
C LEU A 73 -3.32 -0.40 -4.14
N PHE A 74 -4.29 0.26 -4.76
CA PHE A 74 -5.26 1.11 -4.07
C PHE A 74 -6.63 0.47 -4.20
N VAL A 75 -7.27 0.26 -3.06
CA VAL A 75 -8.57 -0.37 -2.93
C VAL A 75 -9.44 0.54 -2.07
N ASP A 76 -10.69 0.74 -2.45
CA ASP A 76 -11.65 1.51 -1.66
C ASP A 76 -12.28 0.66 -0.52
N ALA A 77 -13.17 1.29 0.26
CA ALA A 77 -13.86 0.64 1.37
C ALA A 77 -14.83 -0.48 0.92
N ASP A 78 -15.25 -0.49 -0.35
CA ASP A 78 -16.13 -1.51 -0.96
C ASP A 78 -15.32 -2.66 -1.59
N ASN A 79 -14.00 -2.71 -1.37
CA ASN A 79 -13.07 -3.65 -1.99
C ASN A 79 -12.92 -3.50 -3.50
N ARG A 80 -13.25 -2.35 -4.08
CA ARG A 80 -13.05 -2.07 -5.50
C ARG A 80 -11.63 -1.61 -5.74
N LEU A 81 -11.05 -2.11 -6.83
CA LEU A 81 -9.73 -1.73 -7.27
C LEU A 81 -9.76 -0.33 -7.90
N LEU A 82 -9.13 0.65 -7.24
CA LEU A 82 -8.98 2.01 -7.78
C LEU A 82 -7.76 2.12 -8.71
N LEU A 83 -6.61 1.58 -8.30
CA LEU A 83 -5.36 1.70 -9.06
C LEU A 83 -4.34 0.60 -8.74
N ILE A 84 -3.66 0.11 -9.79
CA ILE A 84 -2.42 -0.67 -9.68
C ILE A 84 -1.31 0.06 -10.42
N THR A 85 -0.20 0.38 -9.75
CA THR A 85 0.89 1.11 -10.41
C THR A 85 2.28 0.76 -9.89
N ARG A 86 3.24 0.73 -10.84
CA ARG A 86 4.69 0.63 -10.60
C ARG A 86 5.36 2.00 -10.50
N GLN A 87 4.65 3.07 -10.84
CA GLN A 87 5.20 4.41 -10.87
C GLN A 87 5.76 4.79 -9.50
N GLN A 88 6.97 5.33 -9.49
CA GLN A 88 7.58 5.89 -8.29
C GLN A 88 7.26 7.37 -8.27
N TYR A 89 6.37 7.76 -7.36
CA TYR A 89 6.00 9.16 -7.17
C TYR A 89 6.94 9.82 -6.18
N LYS A 90 7.01 11.15 -6.21
CA LYS A 90 7.49 11.90 -5.05
C LYS A 90 6.46 11.80 -3.91
N PRO A 91 6.88 11.92 -2.64
CA PRO A 91 5.97 11.80 -1.49
C PRO A 91 4.72 12.66 -1.63
N GLU A 92 4.88 13.92 -2.02
CA GLU A 92 3.82 14.92 -2.06
C GLU A 92 2.76 14.54 -3.10
N LYS A 93 3.22 14.05 -4.27
CA LYS A 93 2.30 13.63 -5.33
C LYS A 93 1.55 12.36 -4.95
N LEU A 94 2.18 11.44 -4.24
CA LEU A 94 1.52 10.22 -3.76
C LEU A 94 0.45 10.53 -2.71
N ILE A 95 0.75 11.46 -1.80
CA ILE A 95 -0.21 11.92 -0.79
C ILE A 95 -1.41 12.60 -1.44
N GLU A 96 -1.18 13.47 -2.43
CA GLU A 96 -2.25 14.11 -3.20
C GLU A 96 -3.13 13.07 -3.89
N LEU A 97 -2.54 12.07 -4.53
CA LEU A 97 -3.25 11.00 -5.21
C LEU A 97 -4.11 10.17 -4.25
N ILE A 98 -3.59 9.83 -3.07
CA ILE A 98 -4.33 9.09 -2.04
C ILE A 98 -5.56 9.90 -1.57
N ARG A 99 -5.37 11.21 -1.34
CA ARG A 99 -6.47 12.09 -0.91
C ARG A 99 -7.53 12.26 -2.01
N GLN A 100 -7.13 12.34 -3.27
CA GLN A 100 -8.06 12.39 -4.41
C GLN A 100 -8.93 11.14 -4.46
N MET A 101 -8.31 9.95 -4.41
CA MET A 101 -9.03 8.67 -4.40
C MET A 101 -10.00 8.53 -3.22
N LYS A 102 -9.57 8.97 -2.04
CA LYS A 102 -10.42 8.99 -0.83
C LYS A 102 -11.65 9.89 -1.03
N ASN A 103 -11.47 11.08 -1.59
CA ASN A 103 -12.56 12.05 -1.77
C ASN A 103 -13.54 11.63 -2.87
N GLU A 104 -13.05 11.11 -4.00
CA GLU A 104 -13.90 10.58 -5.08
C GLU A 104 -14.81 9.47 -4.54
N THR A 105 -14.27 8.58 -3.70
CA THR A 105 -15.06 7.53 -3.04
C THR A 105 -16.11 8.10 -2.09
N ALA A 106 -15.76 9.14 -1.30
CA ALA A 106 -16.69 9.78 -0.38
C ALA A 106 -17.85 10.50 -1.09
N GLU A 107 -17.57 11.14 -2.23
CA GLU A 107 -18.60 11.78 -3.06
C GLU A 107 -19.56 10.75 -3.65
N GLU A 108 -19.05 9.64 -4.20
CA GLU A 108 -19.88 8.54 -4.69
C GLU A 108 -20.80 7.98 -3.60
N LEU A 109 -20.27 7.74 -2.39
CA LEU A 109 -21.06 7.26 -1.25
C LEU A 109 -22.13 8.27 -0.82
N SER A 110 -21.83 9.57 -0.83
CA SER A 110 -22.81 10.61 -0.48
C SER A 110 -24.00 10.68 -1.44
N THR A 111 -23.80 10.32 -2.72
CA THR A 111 -24.89 10.29 -3.73
C THR A 111 -25.80 9.06 -3.62
N LEU A 112 -25.39 8.04 -2.86
CA LEU A 112 -26.13 6.79 -2.65
C LEU A 112 -26.98 6.80 -1.38
N THR A 113 -26.83 7.81 -0.50
CA THR A 113 -27.67 8.02 0.68
C THR A 113 -28.58 9.24 0.50
N PRO A 114 -29.91 9.09 0.61
CA PRO A 114 -30.87 10.20 0.46
C PRO A 114 -30.83 11.22 1.61
#